data_AF-A0A4S4C638-F1
#
_entry.id   AF-A0A4S4C638-F1
#
_cell.length_a   1.000
_cell.length_b   1.000
_cell.length_c   1.000
_cell.angle_alpha   90.00
_cell.angle_beta   90.00
_cell.angle_gamma   90.00
#
_symmetry.space_group_name_H-M   'P 1'
#
loop_
_entity.id
_entity.type
_entity.pdbx_description
1 polymer ?
#
loop_
_entity_poly.entity_id
_entity_poly.type
_entity_poly.pdbx_seq_one_letter_code
_entity_poly.pdbx_strand_id
1 'polypeptide(L)'
;MDDNNLEQIENDISVLIKQIIFDIRPQKIINPDTFRILYERLDEYKNKIHDSKVLSRSMAGKLFYLYSSMVLEAKYDSYSDRFMNELSKLRISLLHIYDEDMLA
;
A
#
# COMPACT_ATOMS: atom_id res chain seq x y z
N MET A 1 -12.02 -7.75 -19.83
CA MET A 1 -11.36 -6.83 -18.90
C MET A 1 -9.98 -6.56 -19.47
N ASP A 2 -9.55 -5.31 -19.57
CA ASP A 2 -8.20 -5.00 -20.08
C ASP A 2 -7.17 -5.35 -19.02
N ASP A 3 -6.65 -6.59 -19.07
CA ASP A 3 -5.60 -7.08 -18.18
C ASP A 3 -4.37 -6.15 -18.16
N ASN A 4 -4.10 -5.45 -19.28
CA ASN A 4 -3.06 -4.43 -19.40
C ASN A 4 -3.21 -3.26 -18.42
N ASN A 5 -4.45 -2.90 -18.03
CA ASN A 5 -4.69 -1.77 -17.14
C ASN A 5 -4.42 -2.14 -15.68
N LEU A 6 -4.81 -3.35 -15.26
CA LEU A 6 -4.54 -3.83 -13.90
C LEU A 6 -3.03 -3.99 -13.65
N GLU A 7 -2.31 -4.57 -14.62
CA GLU A 7 -0.86 -4.72 -14.55
C GLU A 7 -0.15 -3.35 -14.45
N GLN A 8 -0.63 -2.35 -15.18
CA GLN A 8 -0.11 -0.98 -15.08
C GLN A 8 -0.29 -0.42 -13.66
N ILE A 9 -1.47 -0.59 -13.06
CA ILE A 9 -1.73 -0.14 -11.68
C ILE A 9 -0.81 -0.87 -10.69
N GLU A 10 -0.61 -2.18 -10.84
CA GLU A 10 0.32 -2.93 -9.97
C GLU A 10 1.77 -2.45 -10.10
N ASN A 11 2.18 -2.05 -11.31
CA ASN A 11 3.51 -1.51 -11.56
C ASN A 11 3.67 -0.11 -10.95
N ASP A 12 2.66 0.76 -11.10
CA ASP A 12 2.64 2.08 -10.46
C ASP A 12 2.75 1.94 -8.92
N ILE A 13 1.95 1.05 -8.32
CA ILE A 13 2.01 0.79 -6.87
C ILE A 13 3.38 0.26 -6.47
N SER A 14 3.97 -0.65 -7.25
CA SER A 14 5.30 -1.20 -6.98
C SER A 14 6.38 -0.11 -6.93
N VAL A 15 6.32 0.86 -7.84
CA VAL A 15 7.23 2.02 -7.85
C VAL A 15 7.02 2.88 -6.60
N LEU A 16 5.77 3.17 -6.23
CA LEU A 16 5.44 3.95 -5.04
C LEU A 16 5.91 3.28 -3.75
N ILE A 17 5.72 1.96 -3.64
CA ILE A 17 6.21 1.17 -2.50
C ILE A 17 7.74 1.32 -2.36
N LYS A 18 8.49 1.14 -3.47
CA LYS A 18 9.94 1.28 -3.44
C LYS A 18 10.37 2.68 -3.00
N GLN A 19 9.70 3.72 -3.50
CA GLN A 19 9.97 5.11 -3.13
C GLN A 19 9.72 5.34 -1.63
N ILE A 20 8.57 4.90 -1.12
CA ILE A 20 8.22 5.05 0.31
C ILE A 20 9.24 4.35 1.20
N ILE A 21 9.64 3.13 0.85
CA ILE A 21 10.65 2.38 1.59
C ILE A 21 12.00 3.11 1.57
N PHE A 22 12.38 3.69 0.44
CA PHE A 22 13.61 4.46 0.31
C PHE A 22 13.56 5.78 1.09
N ASP A 23 12.40 6.42 1.20
CA ASP A 23 12.25 7.65 2.00
C ASP A 23 12.25 7.33 3.50
N ILE A 24 11.64 6.22 3.89
CA ILE A 24 11.47 5.87 5.30
C ILE A 24 12.74 5.28 5.91
N ARG A 25 13.37 4.28 5.28
CA ARG A 25 14.42 3.48 5.94
C ARG A 25 15.71 4.28 6.15
N PRO A 26 16.36 4.80 5.09
CA PRO A 26 17.58 5.59 5.26
C PRO A 26 17.31 7.04 5.68
N GLN A 27 16.24 7.69 5.19
CA GLN A 27 16.06 9.13 5.36
C GLN A 27 15.11 9.51 6.50
N LYS A 28 14.29 8.58 6.99
CA LYS A 28 13.26 8.84 8.02
C LYS A 28 12.25 9.91 7.60
N ILE A 29 12.02 10.05 6.29
CA ILE A 29 11.12 11.06 5.71
C ILE A 29 9.77 10.43 5.42
N ILE A 30 8.70 11.17 5.76
CA ILE A 30 7.34 10.90 5.30
C ILE A 30 7.00 11.93 4.23
N ASN A 31 6.90 11.47 2.98
CA ASN A 31 6.45 12.29 1.86
C ASN A 31 4.92 12.11 1.67
N PRO A 32 4.10 13.11 2.06
CA PRO A 32 2.64 12.98 2.00
C PRO A 32 2.10 12.79 0.59
N ASP A 33 2.77 13.34 -0.43
CA ASP A 33 2.32 13.23 -1.82
C ASP A 33 2.49 11.80 -2.34
N THR A 34 3.60 11.14 -2.02
CA THR A 34 3.82 9.75 -2.39
C THR A 34 2.77 8.82 -1.75
N PHE A 35 2.45 9.06 -0.48
CA PHE A 35 1.39 8.32 0.22
C PHE A 35 0.01 8.59 -0.36
N ARG A 36 -0.32 9.84 -0.68
CA ARG A 36 -1.58 10.20 -1.35
C ARG A 36 -1.75 9.45 -2.67
N ILE A 37 -0.72 9.48 -3.53
CA ILE A 37 -0.75 8.78 -4.83
C ILE A 37 -0.85 7.27 -4.63
N LEU A 38 -0.16 6.72 -3.62
CA LEU A 38 -0.31 5.30 -3.26
C LEU A 38 -1.77 4.98 -2.93
N TYR A 39 -2.43 5.78 -2.08
CA TYR A 39 -3.81 5.52 -1.71
C TYR A 39 -4.79 5.65 -2.86
N GLU A 40 -4.59 6.63 -3.75
CA GLU A 40 -5.38 6.77 -4.99
C GLU A 40 -5.24 5.51 -5.87
N ARG A 41 -4.02 5.01 -6.06
CA ARG A 41 -3.77 3.79 -6.84
C ARG A 41 -4.30 2.52 -6.18
N LEU A 42 -4.25 2.45 -4.85
CA LEU A 42 -4.82 1.32 -4.10
C LEU A 42 -6.35 1.28 -4.21
N ASP A 43 -7.01 2.44 -4.22
CA ASP A 43 -8.47 2.53 -4.43
C ASP A 43 -8.85 2.15 -5.87
N GLU A 44 -8.10 2.66 -6.86
CA GLU A 44 -8.25 2.24 -8.26
C GLU A 44 -8.06 0.73 -8.43
N TYR A 45 -7.03 0.16 -7.81
CA TYR A 45 -6.75 -1.27 -7.83
C TYR A 45 -7.89 -2.08 -7.21
N LYS A 46 -8.35 -1.68 -6.02
CA LYS A 46 -9.50 -2.29 -5.33
C LYS A 46 -10.72 -2.35 -6.24
N ASN A 47 -11.08 -1.22 -6.86
CA ASN A 47 -12.23 -1.13 -7.74
C ASN A 47 -12.12 -2.05 -8.96
N LYS A 48 -10.89 -2.35 -9.43
CA LYS A 48 -10.65 -3.27 -10.55
C LYS A 48 -10.69 -4.73 -10.14
N ILE A 49 -10.21 -5.09 -8.96
CA ILE A 49 -10.21 -6.48 -8.48
C ILE A 49 -11.54 -6.92 -7.87
N HIS A 50 -12.42 -5.98 -7.54
CA HIS A 50 -13.77 -6.27 -7.05
C HIS A 50 -14.53 -7.26 -7.95
N ASP A 51 -14.33 -7.17 -9.26
CA ASP A 51 -14.97 -8.05 -10.23
C ASP A 51 -14.20 -9.36 -10.46
N SER A 52 -12.89 -9.40 -10.16
CA SER A 52 -12.04 -10.60 -10.32
C SER A 52 -11.97 -11.48 -9.07
N LYS A 53 -12.43 -10.97 -7.92
CA LYS A 53 -12.51 -11.66 -6.60
C LYS A 53 -11.20 -12.26 -6.10
N VAL A 54 -10.06 -11.82 -6.63
CA VAL A 54 -8.77 -12.33 -6.20
C VAL A 54 -7.70 -11.25 -6.34
N LEU A 55 -7.16 -10.81 -5.21
CA LEU A 55 -5.90 -10.09 -5.11
C LEU A 55 -4.76 -10.95 -5.65
N SER A 56 -3.95 -10.42 -6.58
CA SER A 56 -2.82 -11.18 -7.12
C SER A 56 -1.80 -11.47 -6.00
N ARG A 57 -1.23 -12.69 -6.00
CA ARG A 57 -0.21 -13.08 -4.99
C ARG A 57 1.00 -12.13 -4.99
N SER A 58 1.38 -11.65 -6.18
CA SER A 58 2.45 -10.67 -6.36
C SER A 58 2.12 -9.36 -5.64
N MET A 59 0.90 -8.85 -5.84
CA MET A 59 0.45 -7.63 -5.19
C MET A 59 0.35 -7.79 -3.68
N ALA A 60 -0.22 -8.91 -3.21
CA ALA A 60 -0.29 -9.23 -1.79
C ALA A 60 1.09 -9.20 -1.12
N GLY A 61 2.11 -9.78 -1.78
CA GLY A 61 3.49 -9.78 -1.28
C GLY A 61 4.09 -8.36 -1.19
N LYS A 62 3.84 -7.51 -2.20
CA LYS A 62 4.31 -6.11 -2.22
C LYS A 62 3.68 -5.28 -1.09
N LEU A 63 2.36 -5.41 -0.89
CA LEU A 63 1.63 -4.71 0.17
C LEU A 63 2.07 -5.16 1.56
N PHE A 64 2.24 -6.47 1.74
CA PHE A 64 2.77 -7.03 2.98
C PHE A 64 4.18 -6.53 3.27
N TYR A 65 5.04 -6.45 2.26
CA TYR A 65 6.40 -5.91 2.40
C TYR A 65 6.39 -4.44 2.83
N LEU A 66 5.55 -3.60 2.23
CA LEU A 66 5.41 -2.20 2.63
C LEU A 66 4.98 -2.10 4.11
N TYR A 67 3.89 -2.78 4.47
CA TYR A 67 3.33 -2.71 5.81
C TYR A 67 4.30 -3.21 6.89
N SER A 68 4.87 -4.40 6.68
CA SER A 68 5.84 -4.99 7.62
C SER A 68 7.08 -4.12 7.80
N SER A 69 7.57 -3.49 6.72
CA SER A 69 8.68 -2.55 6.80
C SER A 69 8.31 -1.32 7.63
N MET A 70 7.15 -0.71 7.41
CA MET A 70 6.73 0.44 8.21
C MET A 70 6.51 0.08 9.69
N VAL A 71 5.95 -1.10 9.99
CA VAL A 71 5.81 -1.59 11.37
C VAL A 71 7.17 -1.80 12.02
N LEU A 72 8.15 -2.34 11.29
CA LEU A 72 9.51 -2.53 11.79
C LEU A 72 10.10 -1.18 12.19
N GLU A 73 10.04 -0.21 11.29
CA GLU A 73 10.56 1.14 11.53
C GLU A 73 9.88 1.78 12.75
N ALA A 74 8.55 1.69 12.89
CA ALA A 74 7.82 2.17 14.07
C ALA A 74 8.28 1.56 15.41
N LYS A 75 8.86 0.36 15.40
CA LYS A 75 9.32 -0.31 16.64
C LYS A 75 10.71 0.13 17.08
N TYR A 76 11.58 0.52 16.15
CA TYR A 76 13.00 0.79 16.43
C TYR A 76 13.32 2.28 16.53
N ASP A 77 12.37 3.15 16.22
CA ASP A 77 12.52 4.61 16.31
C ASP A 77 11.28 5.21 16.97
N SER A 78 11.47 6.22 17.83
CA SER A 78 10.38 7.10 18.27
C SER A 78 9.96 8.01 17.12
N TYR A 79 9.29 7.42 16.14
CA TYR A 79 8.80 8.13 14.97
C TYR A 79 7.72 9.15 15.35
N SER A 80 7.67 10.23 14.59
CA SER A 80 6.65 11.28 14.75
C SER A 80 5.23 10.74 14.61
N ASP A 81 4.25 11.42 15.24
CA ASP A 81 2.82 11.16 15.08
C ASP A 81 2.41 11.05 13.61
N ARG A 82 3.09 11.80 12.73
CA ARG A 82 2.87 11.78 11.28
C ARG A 82 3.13 10.39 10.67
N PHE A 83 4.19 9.71 11.08
CA PHE A 83 4.50 8.35 10.62
C PHE A 83 3.43 7.37 11.08
N MET A 84 3.07 7.45 12.37
CA MET A 84 2.05 6.57 12.96
C MET A 84 0.69 6.76 12.30
N ASN A 85 0.35 7.99 11.91
CA ASN A 85 -0.85 8.28 11.14
C ASN A 85 -0.83 7.62 9.76
N GLU A 86 0.28 7.71 9.01
CA GLU A 86 0.38 7.05 7.69
C GLU A 86 0.39 5.52 7.81
N LEU A 87 1.02 4.97 8.86
CA LEU A 87 0.95 3.54 9.14
C LEU A 87 -0.49 3.09 9.44
N SER A 88 -1.24 3.87 10.22
CA SER A 88 -2.65 3.59 10.52
C SER A 88 -3.53 3.67 9.28
N LYS A 89 -3.37 4.70 8.44
CA LYS A 89 -4.08 4.82 7.17
C LYS A 89 -3.77 3.67 6.23
N LEU A 90 -2.49 3.30 6.09
CA LEU A 90 -2.09 2.16 5.27
C LEU A 90 -2.78 0.88 5.75
N ARG A 91 -2.81 0.62 7.06
CA ARG A 91 -3.52 -0.52 7.63
C ARG A 91 -4.99 -0.55 7.20
N ILE A 92 -5.70 0.58 7.28
CA ILE A 92 -7.11 0.69 6.88
C ILE A 92 -7.27 0.42 5.38
N SER A 93 -6.45 1.04 4.52
CA SER A 93 -6.49 0.81 3.07
C SER A 93 -6.25 -0.65 2.70
N LEU A 94 -5.30 -1.31 3.39
CA LEU A 94 -5.04 -2.73 3.18
C LEU A 94 -6.23 -3.59 3.62
N LEU A 95 -6.83 -3.33 4.78
CA LEU A 95 -8.04 -4.03 5.19
C LEU A 95 -9.12 -3.93 4.12
N HIS A 96 -9.37 -2.75 3.54
CA HIS A 96 -10.35 -2.60 2.46
C HIS A 96 -10.00 -3.34 1.15
N ILE A 97 -8.74 -3.73 0.94
CA ILE A 97 -8.31 -4.52 -0.22
C ILE A 97 -8.42 -6.02 0.07
N TYR A 98 -8.03 -6.45 1.28
CA TYR A 98 -8.02 -7.87 1.67
C TYR A 98 -9.36 -8.38 2.19
N ASP A 99 -10.18 -7.49 2.72
CA ASP A 99 -11.52 -7.81 3.20
C ASP A 99 -12.46 -7.85 1.99
N GLU A 100 -12.42 -8.97 1.27
CA GLU A 100 -13.48 -9.32 0.34
C GLU A 100 -14.78 -9.69 1.12
N ASP A 101 -14.76 -9.86 2.45
CA ASP A 101 -15.89 -10.20 3.33
C ASP A 101 -16.88 -9.04 3.66
N MET A 102 -17.28 -8.31 2.62
CA MET A 102 -18.69 -8.29 2.20
C MET A 102 -19.04 -9.49 1.28
N LEU A 103 -18.26 -10.57 1.28
CA LEU A 103 -18.56 -11.96 0.85
C LEU A 103 -19.65 -12.60 1.74
N ALA A 104 -20.72 -11.85 2.01
CA ALA A 104 -22.02 -12.33 2.48
C ALA A 104 -23.14 -11.80 1.57
#